data_AF-A0A6G3YTM9-F1
#
_entry.id   AF-A0A6G3YTM9-F1
#
_cell.length_a   1.000
_cell.length_b   1.000
_cell.length_c   1.000
_cell.angle_alpha   90.00
_cell.angle_beta   90.00
_cell.angle_gamma   90.00
#
_symmetry.space_group_name_H-M   'P 1'
#
loop_
_entity.id
_entity.type
_entity.pdbx_description
1 polymer ?
#
loop_
_entity_poly.entity_id
_entity_poly.type
_entity_poly.pdbx_seq_one_letter_code
_entity_poly.pdbx_strand_id
1 'polypeptide(L)'
;MARLIPLFVIVALGSAGVIVFFYYFLVDGAALNNAYVEFSTLTQSPSELTTLFAAEAYQNIHRINFFAEGVWALQSAIFTAV
;
A
#
# COMPACT_ATOMS: atom_id res chain seq x y z
N MET A 1 -18.20 -17.14 28.88
CA MET A 1 -16.98 -17.30 28.05
C MET A 1 -17.28 -17.29 26.55
N ALA A 2 -18.25 -18.06 26.02
CA ALA A 2 -18.52 -18.14 24.57
C ALA A 2 -18.78 -16.79 23.85
N ARG A 3 -19.29 -15.77 24.55
CA ARG A 3 -19.55 -14.43 23.98
C ARG A 3 -18.30 -13.58 23.74
N LEU A 4 -17.17 -13.92 24.36
CA LEU A 4 -15.90 -13.18 24.22
C LEU A 4 -15.00 -13.75 23.11
N ILE A 5 -15.25 -14.99 22.70
CA ILE A 5 -14.52 -15.65 21.60
C ILE A 5 -14.55 -14.82 20.31
N PRO A 6 -15.71 -14.32 19.81
CA PRO A 6 -15.71 -13.53 18.57
C PRO A 6 -14.91 -12.23 18.69
N LEU A 7 -14.94 -11.58 19.85
CA LEU A 7 -14.14 -10.38 20.11
C LEU A 7 -12.65 -10.68 20.01
N PHE A 8 -12.19 -11.74 20.70
CA PHE A 8 -10.79 -12.17 20.64
C PHE A 8 -10.34 -12.50 19.22
N VAL A 9 -11.20 -13.15 18.42
CA VAL A 9 -10.88 -13.47 17.02
C VAL A 9 -10.74 -12.18 16.19
N ILE A 10 -11.65 -11.21 16.34
CA ILE A 10 -11.60 -9.94 15.61
C ILE A 10 -10.32 -9.17 15.96
N VAL A 11 -10.00 -9.05 17.25
CA VAL A 11 -8.79 -8.35 17.71
C VAL A 11 -7.52 -9.05 17.22
N ALA A 12 -7.48 -10.39 17.26
CA ALA A 12 -6.33 -11.16 16.79
C ALA A 12 -6.12 -11.00 15.28
N LEU A 13 -7.18 -11.08 14.48
CA LEU A 13 -7.10 -10.87 13.03
C LEU A 13 -6.76 -9.42 12.68
N GLY A 14 -7.33 -8.45 13.41
CA GLY A 14 -6.97 -7.04 13.29
C GLY A 14 -5.49 -6.82 13.55
N SER A 15 -4.96 -7.38 14.63
CA SER A 15 -3.54 -7.23 15.00
C SER A 15 -2.63 -7.82 13.93
N ALA A 16 -2.95 -9.02 13.44
CA ALA A 16 -2.22 -9.65 12.34
C ALA A 16 -2.29 -8.81 11.06
N GLY A 17 -3.47 -8.30 10.72
CA GLY A 17 -3.68 -7.43 9.57
C GLY A 17 -2.86 -6.14 9.65
N VAL A 18 -2.80 -5.48 10.81
CA VAL A 18 -1.98 -4.27 11.00
C VAL A 18 -0.52 -4.58 10.65
N ILE A 19 0.03 -5.67 11.18
CA ILE A 19 1.43 -6.02 10.95
C ILE A 19 1.69 -6.28 9.46
N VAL A 20 0.84 -7.09 8.82
CA VAL A 20 1.02 -7.49 7.42
C VAL A 20 0.83 -6.31 6.47
N PHE A 21 -0.31 -5.62 6.54
CA PHE A 21 -0.63 -4.54 5.61
C PHE A 21 0.24 -3.30 5.85
N PHE A 22 0.63 -3.02 7.10
CA PHE A 22 1.57 -1.92 7.35
C PHE A 22 2.96 -2.23 6.78
N TYR A 23 3.41 -3.49 6.86
CA TYR A 23 4.66 -3.89 6.22
C TYR A 23 4.60 -3.66 4.70
N TYR A 24 3.53 -4.12 4.03
CA TYR A 24 3.37 -3.94 2.59
C TYR A 24 3.16 -2.46 2.20
N PHE A 25 2.47 -1.68 3.01
CA PHE A 25 2.38 -0.23 2.84
C PHE A 25 3.76 0.43 2.77
N LEU A 26 4.71 0.03 3.63
CA LEU A 26 6.08 0.55 3.56
C LEU A 26 6.82 0.08 2.30
N VAL A 27 6.66 -1.18 1.91
CA VAL A 27 7.26 -1.75 0.69
C VAL A 27 6.77 -1.03 -0.56
N ASP A 28 5.45 -0.90 -0.72
CA ASP A 28 4.84 -0.23 -1.86
C ASP A 28 5.12 1.28 -1.85
N GLY A 29 5.28 1.89 -0.67
CA GLY A 29 5.69 3.29 -0.56
C GLY A 29 7.09 3.52 -1.13
N ALA A 30 8.04 2.61 -0.85
CA ALA A 30 9.38 2.67 -1.43
C ALA A 30 9.36 2.43 -2.95
N ALA A 31 8.58 1.45 -3.41
CA ALA A 31 8.42 1.16 -4.84
C ALA A 31 7.80 2.35 -5.61
N LEU A 32 6.77 2.98 -5.03
CA LEU A 32 6.14 4.17 -5.56
C LEU A 32 7.12 5.34 -5.68
N ASN A 33 7.93 5.58 -4.65
CA ASN A 33 8.93 6.64 -4.68
C ASN A 33 9.95 6.41 -5.80
N ASN A 34 10.43 5.17 -5.97
CA ASN A 34 11.37 4.83 -7.03
C ASN A 34 10.75 5.03 -8.42
N ALA A 35 9.51 4.59 -8.63
CA ALA A 35 8.78 4.78 -9.89
C ALA A 35 8.55 6.27 -10.20
N TYR A 36 8.28 7.08 -9.17
CA TYR A 36 8.14 8.53 -9.32
C TYR A 36 9.46 9.20 -9.72
N VAL A 37 10.58 8.82 -9.09
CA VAL A 37 11.92 9.35 -9.45
C VAL A 37 12.27 9.00 -10.90
N GLU A 38 11.97 7.77 -11.34
CA GLU A 38 12.18 7.35 -12.72
C GLU A 38 11.34 8.19 -13.70
N PHE A 39 10.04 8.31 -13.45
CA PHE A 39 9.16 9.14 -14.28
C PHE A 39 9.61 10.61 -14.32
N SER A 40 9.99 11.19 -13.17
CA SER A 40 10.53 12.55 -13.08
C SER A 40 11.83 12.71 -13.86
N THR A 41 12.68 11.69 -13.93
CA THR A 41 13.93 11.74 -14.70
C THR A 41 13.65 11.68 -16.20
N LEU A 42 12.71 10.82 -16.60
CA LEU A 42 12.30 10.66 -18.01
C LEU A 42 11.63 11.91 -18.57
N THR A 43 10.83 12.62 -17.77
CA THR A 43 10.17 13.88 -18.17
C THR A 43 11.15 15.05 -18.36
N GLN A 44 12.32 15.00 -17.72
CA GLN A 44 13.38 16.00 -17.85
C GLN A 44 14.39 15.66 -18.96
N SER A 45 14.28 14.46 -19.54
CA SER A 45 15.17 13.96 -20.60
C SER A 45 14.43 13.93 -21.94
N PRO A 46 15.13 13.96 -23.08
CA PRO A 46 14.53 13.74 -24.40
C PRO A 46 14.11 12.27 -24.56
N SER A 47 13.03 11.90 -23.88
CA SER A 47 12.46 10.55 -23.87
C SER A 47 11.34 10.42 -24.89
N GLU A 48 11.23 9.25 -25.51
CA GLU A 48 10.09 8.91 -26.36
C GLU A 48 8.77 8.94 -25.57
N LEU A 49 7.70 9.40 -26.22
CA LEU A 49 6.38 9.54 -25.59
C LEU A 49 5.84 8.18 -25.07
N THR A 50 6.15 7.10 -25.77
CA THR A 50 5.80 5.73 -25.37
C THR A 50 6.46 5.32 -24.05
N THR A 51 7.73 5.71 -23.86
CA THR A 51 8.47 5.47 -22.61
C THR A 51 7.87 6.27 -21.46
N LEU A 52 7.48 7.52 -21.69
CA LEU A 52 6.81 8.36 -20.69
C LEU A 52 5.47 7.75 -20.26
N PHE A 53 4.64 7.30 -21.20
CA PHE A 53 3.37 6.65 -20.87
C PHE A 53 3.55 5.34 -20.10
N ALA A 54 4.55 4.53 -20.46
CA ALA A 54 4.85 3.31 -19.73
C ALA A 54 5.27 3.60 -18.28
N ALA A 55 6.14 4.60 -18.07
CA ALA A 55 6.59 5.00 -16.74
C ALA A 55 5.44 5.60 -15.90
N GLU A 56 4.56 6.40 -16.48
CA GLU A 56 3.37 6.93 -15.80
C GLU A 56 2.43 5.80 -15.36
N ALA A 57 2.15 4.85 -16.25
CA ALA A 57 1.32 3.68 -15.93
C ALA A 57 1.93 2.86 -14.79
N TYR A 58 3.25 2.64 -14.84
CA TYR A 58 3.99 1.93 -13.80
C TYR A 58 3.89 2.63 -12.44
N GLN A 59 4.09 3.96 -12.39
CA GLN A 59 3.91 4.72 -11.16
C GLN A 59 2.47 4.63 -10.63
N ASN A 60 1.46 4.71 -11.50
CA ASN A 60 0.06 4.64 -11.10
C ASN A 60 -0.33 3.28 -10.50
N ILE A 61 0.25 2.18 -10.97
CA ILE A 61 0.07 0.86 -10.34
C ILE A 61 0.55 0.89 -8.89
N HIS A 62 1.74 1.42 -8.63
CA HIS A 62 2.27 1.54 -7.26
C HIS A 62 1.46 2.50 -6.39
N ARG A 63 0.88 3.57 -6.95
CA ARG A 63 -0.04 4.46 -6.21
C ARG A 63 -1.28 3.73 -5.73
N ILE A 64 -1.87 2.89 -6.59
CA ILE A 64 -3.07 2.13 -6.25
C ILE A 64 -2.75 1.09 -5.17
N ASN A 65 -1.65 0.36 -5.31
CA ASN A 65 -1.24 -0.64 -4.32
C ASN A 65 -0.97 0.02 -2.96
N PHE A 66 -0.14 1.06 -2.93
CA PHE A 66 0.16 1.81 -1.71
C PHE A 66 -1.11 2.33 -1.02
N PHE A 67 -2.07 2.84 -1.79
CA PHE A 67 -3.36 3.27 -1.26
C PHE A 67 -4.16 2.10 -0.67
N ALA A 68 -4.24 0.98 -1.38
CA ALA A 68 -4.96 -0.21 -0.92
C ALA A 68 -4.37 -0.73 0.39
N GLU A 69 -3.06 -0.92 0.47
CA GLU A 69 -2.36 -1.37 1.68
C GLU A 69 -2.58 -0.41 2.86
N GLY A 70 -2.57 0.90 2.61
CA GLY A 70 -2.88 1.90 3.63
C GLY A 70 -4.30 1.76 4.18
N VAL A 71 -5.28 1.54 3.31
CA VAL A 71 -6.69 1.31 3.72
C VAL A 71 -6.80 0.02 4.53
N TRP A 72 -6.19 -1.08 4.09
CA TRP A 72 -6.23 -2.36 4.81
C TRP A 72 -5.54 -2.29 6.17
N ALA A 73 -4.41 -1.59 6.27
CA ALA A 73 -3.71 -1.37 7.54
C ALA A 73 -4.58 -0.59 8.53
N LEU A 74 -5.23 0.50 8.08
CA LEU A 74 -6.13 1.31 8.92
C LEU A 74 -7.37 0.53 9.35
N GLN A 75 -7.99 -0.22 8.44
CA GLN A 75 -9.14 -1.07 8.76
C GLN A 75 -8.79 -2.14 9.80
N SER A 76 -7.59 -2.71 9.70
CA SER A 76 -7.09 -3.70 10.65
C SER A 76 -6.80 -3.07 12.02
N ALA A 77 -6.33 -1.81 12.05
CA ALA A 77 -6.15 -1.06 13.29
C ALA A 77 -7.49 -0.80 13.99
N ILE A 78 -8.54 -0.51 13.22
CA ILE A 78 -9.91 -0.40 13.76
C ILE A 78 -10.33 -1.71 14.41
N PHE A 79 -10.16 -2.86 13.75
CA PHE A 79 -10.51 -4.16 14.33
C PHE A 79 -9.69 -4.52 15.58
N THR A 80 -8.45 -4.04 15.67
CA THR A 80 -7.60 -4.23 16.85
C THR A 80 -8.09 -3.41 18.05
N ALA A 81 -8.72 -2.26 17.80
CA ALA A 81 -9.14 -1.30 18.82
C ALA A 81 -10.56 -1.56 19.38
N VAL A 82 -11.31 -2.51 18.79
CA VAL A 82 -12.65 -2.94 19.24
C VAL A 82 -12.53 -3.89 20.42
#